data_AF-A0A318KBN2-F1
#
_entry.id   AF-A0A318KBN2-F1
#
_cell.length_a   1.000
_cell.length_b   1.000
_cell.length_c   1.000
_cell.angle_alpha   90.00
_cell.angle_beta   90.00
_cell.angle_gamma   90.00
#
_symmetry.space_group_name_H-M   'P 1'
#
loop_
_entity.id
_entity.type
_entity.pdbx_description
1 polymer ?
#
loop_
_entity_poly.entity_id
_entity_poly.type
_entity_poly.pdbx_seq_one_letter_code
_entity_poly.pdbx_strand_id
1 'polypeptide(L)' 'MDKPKPFTQEHREEFWRRCGWSPELPEAEREAIERVWDDDAVDLAELFGW' A
#
# COMPACT_ATOMS: atom_id res chain seq x y z
N MET A 1 -5.91 -10.12 -21.29
CA MET A 1 -5.50 -9.03 -20.39
C MET A 1 -4.48 -9.63 -19.44
N ASP A 2 -3.21 -9.24 -19.58
CA ASP A 2 -2.18 -9.55 -18.60
C ASP A 2 -2.64 -8.90 -17.29
N LYS A 3 -2.80 -9.67 -16.21
CA LYS A 3 -3.10 -9.05 -14.91
C LYS A 3 -1.93 -8.10 -14.59
N PRO A 4 -2.17 -6.86 -14.14
CA PRO A 4 -1.08 -6.02 -13.69
C PRO A 4 -0.28 -6.81 -12.66
N LYS A 5 1.05 -6.83 -12.83
CA LYS A 5 1.91 -7.52 -11.87
C LYS A 5 1.67 -6.88 -10.51
N PRO A 6 1.51 -7.67 -9.44
CA PRO A 6 1.35 -7.12 -8.11
C PRO A 6 2.51 -6.16 -7.81
N PHE A 7 2.23 -5.05 -7.11
CA PHE A 7 3.28 -4.10 -6.75
C PHE A 7 4.36 -4.80 -5.94
N THR A 8 5.59 -4.32 -6.08
CA THR A 8 6.68 -4.79 -5.23
C THR A 8 6.40 -4.41 -3.78
N GLN A 9 6.92 -5.21 -2.85
CA GLN A 9 6.81 -4.92 -1.43
C GLN A 9 7.37 -3.53 -1.07
N GLU A 10 8.48 -3.14 -1.71
CA GLU A 10 9.09 -1.82 -1.54
C GLU A 10 8.13 -0.69 -1.93
N HIS A 11 7.45 -0.81 -3.08
CA HIS A 11 6.51 0.21 -3.55
C HIS A 11 5.29 0.35 -2.62
N ARG A 12 4.75 -0.78 -2.15
CA ARG A 12 3.67 -0.76 -1.14
C ARG A 12 4.10 -0.06 0.14
N GLU A 13 5.29 -0.40 0.65
CA GLU A 13 5.83 0.21 1.87
C GLU A 13 6.06 1.71 1.73
N GLU A 14 6.52 2.20 0.57
CA GLU A 14 6.60 3.63 0.32
C GLU A 14 5.23 4.30 0.43
N PHE A 15 4.19 3.68 -0.11
CA PHE A 15 2.81 4.18 -0.03
C PHE A 15 2.27 4.15 1.41
N TRP A 16 2.45 3.02 2.09
CA TRP A 16 2.01 2.85 3.48
C TRP A 16 2.70 3.85 4.40
N ARG A 17 4.01 4.12 4.21
CA ARG A 17 4.73 5.13 4.99
C ARG A 17 4.15 6.54 4.84
N ARG A 18 3.66 6.90 3.66
CA ARG A 18 2.92 8.18 3.46
C ARG A 18 1.63 8.22 4.28
N CYS A 19 1.01 7.06 4.50
CA CYS A 19 -0.18 6.88 5.31
C CYS A 19 0.10 6.67 6.81
N GLY A 20 1.36 6.80 7.24
CA GLY A 20 1.77 6.67 8.64
C GLY A 20 2.20 5.28 9.06
N TRP A 21 2.35 4.33 8.13
CA TRP A 21 2.88 3.00 8.45
C TRP A 21 4.35 3.08 8.86
N SER A 22 4.71 2.34 9.90
CA SER A 22 6.08 2.10 10.33
C SER A 22 6.19 0.64 10.78
N PRO A 23 7.36 -0.02 10.58
CA PRO A 23 7.59 -1.35 11.13
C PRO A 23 7.51 -1.41 12.66
N GLU A 24 7.60 -0.26 13.34
CA GLU A 24 7.49 -0.15 14.80
C GLU A 24 6.04 -0.10 15.30
N LEU A 25 5.05 0.04 14.41
CA LEU A 25 3.64 0.02 14.80
C LEU A 25 3.19 -1.36 15.28
N PRO A 26 2.20 -1.42 16.18
CA PRO A 26 1.54 -2.67 16.52
C PRO A 26 1.05 -3.40 15.26
N GLU A 27 1.15 -4.72 15.28
CA GLU A 27 0.78 -5.57 14.13
C GLU A 27 -0.63 -5.25 13.59
N ALA A 28 -1.61 -5.12 14.49
CA ALA A 28 -2.98 -4.80 14.10
C ALA A 28 -3.11 -3.44 13.38
N GLU A 29 -2.28 -2.45 13.72
CA GLU A 29 -2.28 -1.15 13.05
C GLU A 29 -1.58 -1.22 11.70
N ARG A 30 -0.47 -1.97 11.60
CA ARG A 30 0.20 -2.25 10.32
C ARG A 30 -0.76 -2.95 9.37
N GLU A 31 -1.36 -4.05 9.79
CA GLU A 31 -2.31 -4.82 8.99
C GLU A 31 -3.52 -3.99 8.57
N ALA A 32 -4.00 -3.06 9.40
CA ALA A 32 -5.08 -2.16 9.03
C ALA A 32 -4.69 -1.27 7.84
N ILE A 33 -3.49 -0.68 7.87
CA ILE A 33 -2.98 0.16 6.79
C ILE A 33 -2.72 -0.68 5.53
N GLU A 34 -2.07 -1.84 5.68
CA GLU A 34 -1.76 -2.76 4.58
C GLU A 34 -3.03 -3.27 3.88
N ARG A 35 -4.11 -3.50 4.64
CA ARG A 35 -5.40 -3.92 4.09
C ARG A 35 -6.17 -2.79 3.41
N VAL A 36 -6.05 -1.55 3.91
CA VAL A 36 -6.68 -0.38 3.28
C VAL A 36 -6.00 -0.02 1.97
N TRP A 37 -4.68 -0.19 1.92
CA TRP A 37 -3.83 0.12 0.77
C TRP A 37 -3.28 -1.15 0.13
N ASP A 38 -4.18 -1.97 -0.41
CA ASP A 38 -3.80 -3.08 -1.28
C ASP A 38 -3.37 -2.58 -2.67
N ASP A 39 -2.96 -3.50 -3.55
CA ASP A 39 -2.47 -3.13 -4.88
C ASP A 39 -3.50 -2.37 -5.71
N ASP A 40 -4.78 -2.74 -5.63
CA ASP A 40 -5.83 -2.09 -6.40
C ASP A 40 -6.09 -0.66 -5.86
N ALA A 41 -6.05 -0.48 -4.53
CA ALA A 41 -6.20 0.82 -3.90
C ALA A 41 -5.02 1.76 -4.19
N VAL A 42 -3.80 1.21 -4.20
CA VAL A 42 -2.58 1.96 -4.57
C VAL A 42 -2.63 2.38 -6.04
N ASP A 43 -2.92 1.46 -6.96
CA ASP A 43 -3.04 1.75 -8.40
C ASP A 43 -4.09 2.83 -8.66
N LEU A 44 -5.25 2.74 -7.98
CA LEU A 44 -6.32 3.73 -8.09
C LEU A 44 -5.89 5.10 -7.55
N ALA A 45 -5.16 5.16 -6.44
CA ALA A 45 -4.69 6.41 -5.88
C ALA A 45 -3.64 7.09 -6.78
N GLU A 46 -2.71 6.33 -7.35
CA GLU A 46 -1.75 6.85 -8.33
C GLU A 46 -2.47 7.39 -9.58
N LEU A 47 -3.54 6.72 -10.04
CA LEU A 47 -4.36 7.20 -11.16
C LEU A 47 -4.99 8.57 -10.89
N PHE A 48 -5.27 8.90 -9.63
CA PHE A 48 -5.80 10.21 -9.22
C PHE A 48 -4.72 11.23 -8.82
N GLY A 49 -3.43 10.89 -8.98
CA GLY A 49 -2.30 11.81 -8.76
C GLY A 49 -1.90 11.97 -7.30
N TRP A 50 -2.12 10.94 -6.50
CA TRP A 50 -1.66 10.86 -5.10
C TRP A 50 -0.19 10.44 -4.98
#